data_AF-A0A8H3X720-F1
#
_entry.id   AF-A0A8H3X720-F1
#
_cell.length_a   1.000
_cell.length_b   1.000
_cell.length_c   1.000
_cell.angle_alpha   90.00
_cell.angle_beta   90.00
_cell.angle_gamma   90.00
#
_symmetry.space_group_name_H-M   'P 1'
#
loop_
_entity.id
_entity.type
_entity.pdbx_description
1 polymer ?
#
loop_
_entity_poly.entity_id
_entity_poly.type
_entity_poly.pdbx_seq_one_letter_code
_entity_poly.pdbx_strand_id
1 'polypeptide(L)'
;MSSENNLDIEETLTCILQNIEKIDKIFHQQKRQESAIIVVGETREGKTTLLNYLTGISLSSKKNGRFGEFEIHGVDSLNNVTISNGSISQTSLPYNRGEYWDCPGFGDTRGSVQEIINAYSIYKLIKSTKKLKVLAVISENTILEPSEKKLLNFIQNLGEIFNNKKDLVEGLCLVVTRKRSLDLIKIREGLRELLEERDGKEGFSSSQRNILKFLSFDRSQIAFFDAPYEEGPISDKDKSEILNCVEKITYIKNLEPGISIGSDAKSFIKNLIEKFYNDIEEFISKKFDSKFLNYIKDLIDNHDDTVKKLREHLNGLIEELKKISDAKDLQIFENNLDQILSIVKLINNSDLEYELSKSISQLKFFKQVKPETLNIQGNTKSWYYVIKKFINIINFIKSEPKPKINNNKLILEGIIIGIEDIAKEISSSIFEINMYSLNSIFIDEDINAPGVTLTLISPQVRVVGKKRKINLKGKPGLPHNAEKANDGRNHQ
;
A
#
# COMPACT_ATOMS: atom_id res chain seq x y z
N MET A 1 -37.24 -2.05 -3.96
CA MET A 1 -36.19 -2.95 -4.46
C MET A 1 -36.06 -4.07 -3.45
N SER A 2 -36.23 -5.32 -3.89
CA SER A 2 -36.41 -6.50 -3.04
C SER A 2 -35.14 -6.87 -2.27
N SER A 3 -35.30 -7.48 -1.10
CA SER A 3 -34.22 -7.97 -0.22
C SER A 3 -33.29 -8.99 -0.90
N GLU A 4 -33.78 -9.72 -1.91
CA GLU A 4 -33.00 -10.70 -2.68
C GLU A 4 -31.96 -10.05 -3.60
N ASN A 5 -32.27 -8.91 -4.24
CA ASN A 5 -31.32 -8.20 -5.10
C ASN A 5 -30.18 -7.54 -4.29
N ASN A 6 -30.43 -7.20 -3.03
CA ASN A 6 -29.39 -6.63 -2.15
C ASN A 6 -28.42 -7.72 -1.63
N LEU A 7 -28.89 -8.95 -1.45
CA LEU A 7 -28.06 -10.07 -0.99
C LEU A 7 -26.99 -10.43 -2.04
N ASP A 8 -27.39 -10.47 -3.32
CA ASP A 8 -26.50 -10.77 -4.46
C ASP A 8 -25.41 -9.70 -4.66
N ILE A 9 -25.74 -8.43 -4.42
CA ILE A 9 -24.77 -7.32 -4.48
C ILE A 9 -23.71 -7.45 -3.38
N GLU A 10 -24.11 -7.68 -2.13
CA GLU A 10 -23.15 -7.80 -1.01
C GLU A 10 -22.21 -9.00 -1.15
N GLU A 11 -22.73 -10.15 -1.61
CA GLU A 11 -21.90 -11.32 -1.93
C GLU A 11 -20.89 -11.00 -3.03
N THR A 12 -21.34 -10.31 -4.08
CA THR A 12 -20.48 -9.87 -5.18
C THR A 12 -19.38 -8.90 -4.73
N LEU A 13 -19.73 -7.88 -3.92
CA LEU A 13 -18.76 -6.93 -3.37
C LEU A 13 -17.74 -7.62 -2.46
N THR A 14 -18.21 -8.58 -1.65
CA THR A 14 -17.35 -9.38 -0.80
C THR A 14 -16.38 -10.23 -1.63
N CYS A 15 -16.85 -10.84 -2.72
CA CYS A 15 -15.99 -11.57 -3.65
C CYS A 15 -14.92 -10.66 -4.28
N ILE A 16 -15.28 -9.45 -4.72
CA ILE A 16 -14.30 -8.51 -5.29
C ILE A 16 -13.25 -8.12 -4.24
N LEU A 17 -13.67 -7.74 -3.03
CA LEU A 17 -12.76 -7.38 -1.95
C LEU A 17 -11.80 -8.51 -1.62
N GLN A 18 -12.29 -9.74 -1.45
CA GLN A 18 -11.45 -10.91 -1.16
C GLN A 18 -10.38 -11.15 -2.24
N ASN A 19 -10.71 -10.93 -3.52
CA ASN A 19 -9.72 -11.07 -4.59
C ASN A 19 -8.72 -9.91 -4.61
N ILE A 20 -9.17 -8.67 -4.38
CA ILE A 20 -8.28 -7.51 -4.17
C ILE A 20 -7.29 -7.79 -3.02
N GLU A 21 -7.76 -8.34 -1.90
CA GLU A 21 -6.90 -8.70 -0.78
C GLU A 21 -5.86 -9.77 -1.14
N LYS A 22 -6.24 -10.78 -1.92
CA LYS A 22 -5.31 -11.80 -2.40
C LYS A 22 -4.24 -11.18 -3.29
N ILE A 23 -4.62 -10.28 -4.20
CA ILE A 23 -3.69 -9.53 -5.05
C ILE A 23 -2.72 -8.71 -4.19
N ASP A 24 -3.23 -7.97 -3.20
CA ASP A 24 -2.39 -7.19 -2.29
C ASP A 24 -1.35 -8.06 -1.55
N LYS A 25 -1.73 -9.27 -1.13
CA LYS A 25 -0.83 -10.23 -0.50
C LYS A 25 0.25 -10.74 -1.46
N ILE A 26 -0.13 -11.08 -2.70
CA ILE A 26 0.82 -11.52 -3.74
C ILE A 26 1.91 -10.45 -3.95
N PHE A 27 1.52 -9.20 -4.15
CA PHE A 27 2.47 -8.11 -4.41
C PHE A 27 3.25 -7.68 -3.16
N HIS A 28 2.69 -7.81 -1.96
CA HIS A 28 3.45 -7.55 -0.73
C HIS A 28 4.59 -8.53 -0.55
N GLN A 29 4.32 -9.83 -0.71
CA GLN A 29 5.31 -10.89 -0.48
C GLN A 29 6.50 -10.80 -1.44
N GLN A 30 6.32 -10.22 -2.62
CA GLN A 30 7.34 -10.23 -3.67
C GLN A 30 8.37 -9.10 -3.60
N LYS A 31 8.28 -8.17 -2.63
CA LYS A 31 9.05 -6.92 -2.56
C LYS A 31 8.94 -6.11 -3.88
N ARG A 32 9.36 -4.83 -3.86
CA ARG A 32 9.30 -3.99 -5.07
C ARG A 32 10.23 -4.58 -6.12
N GLN A 33 9.67 -5.05 -7.24
CA GLN A 33 10.46 -5.64 -8.32
C GLN A 33 11.21 -4.55 -9.10
N GLU A 34 12.47 -4.82 -9.42
CA GLU A 34 13.29 -3.91 -10.23
C GLU A 34 12.76 -3.84 -11.66
N SER A 35 12.42 -5.00 -12.24
CA SER A 35 11.88 -5.17 -13.60
C SER A 35 10.73 -6.17 -13.61
N ALA A 36 9.82 -6.00 -14.58
CA ALA A 36 8.81 -7.00 -14.92
C ALA A 36 8.58 -7.06 -16.43
N ILE A 37 8.14 -8.22 -16.91
CA ILE A 37 7.64 -8.46 -18.26
C ILE A 37 6.17 -8.88 -18.11
N ILE A 38 5.24 -8.00 -18.45
CA ILE A 38 3.82 -8.32 -18.40
C ILE A 38 3.40 -9.03 -19.68
N VAL A 39 2.75 -10.19 -19.53
CA VAL A 39 2.14 -10.93 -20.63
C VAL A 39 0.68 -10.54 -20.70
N VAL A 40 0.27 -10.00 -21.84
CA VAL A 40 -1.06 -9.40 -22.01
C VAL A 40 -1.75 -9.87 -23.28
N GLY A 41 -3.09 -9.89 -23.26
CA GLY A 41 -3.90 -10.39 -24.37
C GLY A 41 -5.24 -10.93 -23.92
N GLU A 42 -6.13 -11.19 -24.87
CA GLU A 42 -7.47 -11.70 -24.57
C GLU A 42 -7.43 -13.13 -24.02
N THR A 43 -8.55 -13.55 -23.44
CA THR A 43 -8.71 -14.92 -22.93
C THR A 43 -8.60 -15.91 -24.09
N ARG A 44 -7.89 -17.03 -23.88
CA ARG A 44 -7.60 -18.08 -24.88
C ARG A 44 -6.63 -17.73 -26.01
N GLU A 45 -5.91 -16.60 -25.93
CA GLU A 45 -4.84 -16.27 -26.88
C GLU A 45 -3.51 -17.01 -26.62
N GLY A 46 -3.44 -17.85 -25.58
CA GLY A 46 -2.28 -18.69 -25.29
C GLY A 46 -1.25 -18.07 -24.35
N LYS A 47 -1.59 -17.02 -23.60
CA LYS A 47 -0.70 -16.33 -22.63
C LYS A 47 -0.01 -17.28 -21.65
N THR A 48 -0.79 -18.06 -20.88
CA THR A 48 -0.26 -18.97 -19.86
C THR A 48 0.59 -20.08 -20.50
N THR A 49 0.19 -20.60 -21.66
CA THR A 49 0.97 -21.57 -22.43
C THR A 49 2.31 -20.97 -22.86
N LEU A 50 2.30 -19.76 -23.41
CA LEU A 50 3.51 -19.02 -23.79
C LEU A 50 4.42 -18.74 -22.59
N LEU A 51 3.87 -18.29 -21.46
CA LEU A 51 4.63 -18.06 -20.23
C LEU A 51 5.35 -19.34 -19.78
N ASN A 52 4.63 -20.46 -19.76
CA ASN A 52 5.19 -21.76 -19.37
C ASN A 52 6.30 -22.20 -20.34
N TYR A 53 6.10 -22.02 -21.64
CA TYR A 53 7.11 -22.28 -22.67
C TYR A 53 8.40 -21.46 -22.45
N LEU A 54 8.25 -20.13 -22.30
CA LEU A 54 9.37 -19.21 -22.12
C LEU A 54 10.12 -19.45 -20.81
N THR A 55 9.42 -19.88 -19.77
CA THR A 55 9.99 -20.13 -18.43
C THR A 55 10.52 -21.56 -18.24
N GLY A 56 10.56 -22.35 -19.32
CA GLY A 56 11.20 -23.67 -19.37
C GLY A 56 10.34 -24.82 -18.85
N ILE A 57 9.03 -24.65 -18.72
CA ILE A 57 8.14 -25.79 -18.50
C ILE A 57 8.04 -26.58 -19.79
N SER A 58 8.29 -27.89 -19.70
CA SER A 58 8.14 -28.79 -20.83
C SER A 58 6.67 -28.83 -21.27
N LEU A 59 6.42 -28.58 -22.56
CA LEU A 59 5.10 -28.64 -23.16
C LEU A 59 5.04 -29.83 -24.13
N SER A 60 3.87 -30.45 -24.22
CA SER A 60 3.59 -31.54 -25.16
C SER A 60 2.27 -31.32 -25.85
N SER A 61 2.20 -31.60 -27.15
CA SER A 61 0.95 -31.63 -27.87
C SER A 61 0.26 -32.99 -27.80
N LYS A 62 -1.06 -32.99 -27.64
CA LYS A 62 -1.93 -34.15 -27.76
C LYS A 62 -3.05 -33.85 -28.74
N LYS A 63 -3.49 -34.85 -29.49
CA LYS A 63 -4.65 -34.74 -30.35
C LYS A 63 -5.91 -34.69 -29.51
N ASN A 64 -6.70 -33.62 -29.66
CA ASN A 64 -8.01 -33.48 -29.05
C ASN A 64 -9.12 -33.40 -30.12
N GLY A 65 -10.29 -33.92 -29.77
CA GLY A 65 -11.49 -33.87 -30.60
C GLY A 65 -11.53 -34.86 -31.77
N ARG A 66 -12.72 -34.98 -32.38
CA ARG A 66 -12.98 -35.90 -33.51
C ARG A 66 -12.29 -35.50 -34.82
N PHE A 67 -11.89 -34.23 -34.94
CA PHE A 67 -11.33 -33.66 -36.17
C PHE A 67 -9.81 -33.52 -36.16
N GLY A 68 -9.16 -34.01 -35.10
CA GLY A 68 -7.70 -34.13 -35.05
C GLY A 68 -6.93 -32.83 -34.84
N GLU A 69 -7.51 -31.90 -34.07
CA GLU A 69 -6.78 -30.71 -33.65
C GLU A 69 -5.75 -31.06 -32.58
N PHE A 70 -4.62 -30.37 -32.58
CA PHE A 70 -3.54 -30.56 -31.63
C PHE A 70 -3.62 -29.50 -30.52
N GLU A 71 -3.76 -29.94 -29.28
CA GLU A 71 -3.76 -29.09 -28.09
C GLU A 71 -2.44 -29.19 -27.35
N ILE A 72 -2.02 -28.09 -26.71
CA ILE A 72 -0.77 -28.03 -25.94
C ILE A 72 -1.06 -28.20 -24.45
N HIS A 73 -0.38 -29.13 -23.80
CA HIS A 73 -0.43 -29.37 -22.36
C HIS A 73 0.95 -29.21 -21.73
N GLY A 74 0.99 -28.81 -20.46
CA GLY A 74 2.21 -28.83 -19.65
C GLY A 74 2.48 -30.25 -19.14
N VAL A 75 3.75 -30.66 -19.15
CA VAL A 75 4.19 -31.99 -18.70
C VAL A 75 4.37 -32.02 -17.17
N ASP A 76 4.52 -30.87 -16.51
CA ASP A 76 4.67 -30.75 -15.05
C ASP A 76 3.35 -30.45 -14.32
N SER A 77 3.03 -31.29 -13.33
CA SER A 77 1.98 -31.08 -12.32
C SER A 77 2.50 -30.44 -11.01
N LEU A 78 3.77 -30.00 -10.98
CA LEU A 78 4.40 -29.40 -9.81
C LEU A 78 4.21 -27.89 -9.80
N ASN A 79 3.08 -27.46 -9.23
CA ASN A 79 2.79 -26.17 -8.56
C ASN A 79 1.34 -25.72 -8.80
N ASN A 80 0.31 -26.49 -8.42
CA ASN A 80 -1.11 -26.06 -8.36
C ASN A 80 -1.71 -25.27 -9.55
N VAL A 81 -1.03 -25.18 -10.69
CA VAL A 81 -1.50 -24.63 -11.96
C VAL A 81 -1.59 -25.81 -12.91
N THR A 82 -2.62 -26.61 -12.71
CA THR A 82 -2.97 -27.67 -13.65
C THR A 82 -3.36 -27.00 -14.96
N ILE A 83 -2.58 -27.22 -16.02
CA ILE A 83 -3.07 -27.04 -17.40
C ILE A 83 -3.99 -28.22 -17.69
N SER A 84 -5.15 -28.28 -17.02
CA SER A 84 -6.15 -29.32 -17.22
C SER A 84 -7.37 -28.77 -17.97
N ASN A 85 -7.72 -29.51 -19.02
CA ASN A 85 -8.68 -29.23 -20.07
C ASN A 85 -10.12 -28.92 -19.61
N GLY A 86 -10.81 -28.18 -20.48
CA GLY A 86 -12.27 -28.02 -20.47
C GLY A 86 -12.67 -26.59 -20.10
N SER A 87 -12.90 -25.74 -21.11
CA SER A 87 -13.57 -24.45 -20.96
C SER A 87 -12.87 -23.35 -20.13
N ILE A 88 -11.93 -23.67 -19.23
CA ILE A 88 -11.43 -22.78 -18.16
C ILE A 88 -9.90 -22.89 -17.99
N SER A 89 -9.10 -22.50 -19.00
CA SER A 89 -7.74 -21.99 -18.72
C SER A 89 -7.85 -20.49 -18.56
N GLN A 90 -8.26 -20.04 -17.38
CA GLN A 90 -8.53 -18.63 -17.16
C GLN A 90 -7.91 -18.18 -15.84
N THR A 91 -6.69 -17.67 -15.93
CA THR A 91 -5.97 -17.00 -14.85
C THR A 91 -6.91 -15.99 -14.18
N SER A 92 -7.32 -16.26 -12.94
CA SER A 92 -8.23 -15.40 -12.17
C SER A 92 -7.47 -14.42 -11.28
N LEU A 93 -6.22 -14.76 -10.92
CA LEU A 93 -5.30 -13.96 -10.12
C LEU A 93 -3.93 -13.90 -10.81
N PRO A 94 -3.17 -12.81 -10.65
CA PRO A 94 -1.87 -12.67 -11.28
C PRO A 94 -0.87 -13.69 -10.72
N TYR A 95 -0.05 -14.23 -11.61
CA TYR A 95 1.01 -15.18 -11.27
C TYR A 95 2.31 -14.76 -11.94
N ASN A 96 3.44 -14.99 -11.29
CA ASN A 96 4.76 -14.70 -11.86
C ASN A 96 5.69 -15.90 -11.81
N ARG A 97 6.63 -15.93 -12.76
CA ARG A 97 7.76 -16.84 -12.77
C ARG A 97 8.99 -16.10 -13.27
N GLY A 98 9.91 -15.82 -12.35
CA GLY A 98 11.01 -14.88 -12.61
C GLY A 98 10.47 -13.47 -12.84
N GLU A 99 10.92 -12.81 -13.92
CA GLU A 99 10.44 -11.48 -14.31
C GLU A 99 9.11 -11.50 -15.08
N TYR A 100 8.62 -12.68 -15.51
CA TYR A 100 7.41 -12.78 -16.32
C TYR A 100 6.16 -12.84 -15.46
N TRP A 101 5.15 -12.06 -15.83
CA TRP A 101 3.87 -11.97 -15.17
C TRP A 101 2.74 -12.37 -16.11
N ASP A 102 2.02 -13.43 -15.75
CA ASP A 102 0.74 -13.76 -16.37
C ASP A 102 -0.36 -13.00 -15.62
N CYS A 103 -0.83 -11.91 -16.22
CA CYS A 103 -1.99 -11.20 -15.73
C CYS A 103 -3.24 -11.80 -16.39
N PRO A 104 -4.37 -11.89 -15.65
CA PRO A 104 -5.66 -12.18 -16.24
C PRO A 104 -5.95 -11.31 -17.49
N GLY A 105 -6.59 -11.90 -18.51
CA GLY A 105 -6.71 -11.30 -19.84
C GLY A 105 -7.54 -10.01 -19.90
N PHE A 106 -7.32 -9.22 -20.96
CA PHE A 106 -8.17 -8.06 -21.25
C PHE A 106 -9.55 -8.50 -21.76
N GLY A 107 -10.58 -7.68 -21.51
CA GLY A 107 -11.92 -7.90 -22.06
C GLY A 107 -12.56 -9.22 -21.61
N ASP A 108 -12.26 -9.67 -20.39
CA ASP A 108 -12.74 -10.95 -19.88
C ASP A 108 -14.27 -10.96 -19.79
N THR A 109 -14.93 -11.80 -20.57
CA THR A 109 -16.39 -11.91 -20.66
C THR A 109 -17.02 -12.63 -19.46
N ARG A 110 -16.23 -12.96 -18.43
CA ARG A 110 -16.70 -13.56 -17.17
C ARG A 110 -17.48 -12.60 -16.27
N GLY A 111 -17.67 -11.36 -16.71
CA GLY A 111 -18.48 -10.36 -16.02
C GLY A 111 -17.65 -9.37 -15.20
N SER A 112 -18.36 -8.39 -14.65
CA SER A 112 -17.81 -7.18 -14.02
C SER A 112 -16.83 -7.45 -12.88
N VAL A 113 -17.03 -8.55 -12.13
CA VAL A 113 -16.13 -8.96 -11.04
C VAL A 113 -14.72 -9.24 -11.57
N GLN A 114 -14.61 -10.09 -12.58
CA GLN A 114 -13.31 -10.48 -13.12
C GLN A 114 -12.65 -9.30 -13.82
N GLU A 115 -13.42 -8.44 -14.49
CA GLU A 115 -12.90 -7.21 -15.09
C GLU A 115 -12.22 -6.31 -14.05
N ILE A 116 -12.83 -6.09 -12.88
CA ILE A 116 -12.25 -5.32 -11.78
C ILE A 116 -10.96 -5.99 -11.27
N ILE A 117 -10.97 -7.31 -11.08
CA ILE A 117 -9.82 -8.07 -10.60
C ILE A 117 -8.64 -7.96 -11.58
N ASN A 118 -8.91 -8.02 -12.89
CA ASN A 118 -7.89 -7.92 -13.93
C ASN A 118 -7.29 -6.52 -13.96
N ALA A 119 -8.16 -5.50 -13.96
CA ALA A 119 -7.75 -4.10 -13.90
C ALA A 119 -6.91 -3.80 -12.65
N TYR A 120 -7.32 -4.30 -11.48
CA TYR A 120 -6.58 -4.12 -10.24
C TYR A 120 -5.23 -4.83 -10.26
N SER A 121 -5.16 -6.03 -10.84
CA SER A 121 -3.92 -6.79 -10.98
C SER A 121 -2.88 -6.04 -11.82
N ILE A 122 -3.30 -5.51 -12.97
CA ILE A 122 -2.45 -4.72 -13.86
C ILE A 122 -2.01 -3.42 -13.18
N TYR A 123 -2.95 -2.72 -12.52
CA TYR A 123 -2.65 -1.52 -11.73
C TYR A 123 -1.57 -1.80 -10.67
N LYS A 124 -1.72 -2.87 -9.89
CA LYS A 124 -0.76 -3.24 -8.84
C LYS A 124 0.59 -3.64 -9.41
N LEU A 125 0.63 -4.38 -10.52
CA LEU A 125 1.88 -4.74 -11.18
C LEU A 125 2.65 -3.49 -11.64
N ILE A 126 1.97 -2.58 -12.32
CA ILE A 126 2.59 -1.35 -12.82
C ILE A 126 3.09 -0.46 -11.65
N LYS A 127 2.32 -0.35 -10.57
CA LYS A 127 2.72 0.46 -9.39
C LYS A 127 3.80 -0.17 -8.52
N SER A 128 3.93 -1.49 -8.55
CA SER A 128 4.93 -2.23 -7.76
C SER A 128 6.25 -2.48 -8.49
N THR A 129 6.36 -2.10 -9.76
CA THR A 129 7.55 -2.28 -10.59
C THR A 129 8.19 -0.93 -10.94
N LYS A 130 9.52 -0.87 -11.07
CA LYS A 130 10.19 0.38 -11.51
C LYS A 130 10.18 0.55 -13.02
N LYS A 131 10.30 -0.56 -13.74
CA LYS A 131 10.40 -0.60 -15.19
C LYS A 131 9.76 -1.88 -15.75
N LEU A 132 9.14 -1.78 -16.92
CA LEU A 132 8.27 -2.82 -17.48
C LEU A 132 8.56 -3.06 -18.97
N LYS A 133 8.50 -4.32 -19.42
CA LYS A 133 8.35 -4.70 -20.84
C LYS A 133 6.95 -5.29 -21.06
N VAL A 134 6.37 -5.08 -22.24
CA VAL A 134 5.04 -5.57 -22.60
C VAL A 134 5.17 -6.66 -23.66
N LEU A 135 4.74 -7.87 -23.30
CA LEU A 135 4.61 -9.00 -24.21
C LEU A 135 3.14 -9.18 -24.57
N ALA A 136 2.76 -8.65 -25.73
CA ALA A 136 1.39 -8.69 -26.20
C ALA A 136 1.14 -9.97 -27.01
N VAL A 137 0.06 -10.69 -26.72
CA VAL A 137 -0.21 -12.03 -27.24
C VAL A 137 -1.55 -12.02 -27.97
N ILE A 138 -1.52 -12.47 -29.23
CA ILE A 138 -2.69 -12.58 -30.11
C ILE A 138 -2.55 -13.84 -30.97
N SER A 139 -3.62 -14.54 -31.28
CA SER A 139 -3.57 -15.71 -32.17
C SER A 139 -3.74 -15.33 -33.64
N GLU A 140 -3.17 -16.16 -34.53
CA GLU A 140 -3.37 -16.03 -35.98
C GLU A 140 -4.86 -15.98 -36.37
N ASN A 141 -5.71 -16.77 -35.69
CA ASN A 141 -7.16 -16.77 -35.94
C ASN A 141 -7.82 -15.41 -35.65
N THR A 142 -7.36 -14.70 -34.60
CA THR A 142 -7.88 -13.38 -34.26
C THR A 142 -7.43 -12.32 -35.27
N ILE A 143 -6.22 -12.46 -35.81
CA ILE A 143 -5.71 -11.58 -36.88
C ILE A 143 -6.47 -11.79 -38.19
N LEU A 144 -6.73 -13.05 -38.56
CA LEU A 144 -7.39 -13.42 -39.82
C LEU A 144 -8.92 -13.27 -39.79
N GLU A 145 -9.50 -12.82 -38.68
CA GLU A 145 -10.95 -12.69 -38.56
C GLU A 145 -11.50 -11.57 -39.48
N PRO A 146 -12.49 -11.84 -40.35
CA PRO A 146 -12.96 -10.86 -41.33
C PRO A 146 -13.51 -9.55 -40.76
N SER A 147 -13.95 -9.57 -39.50
CA SER A 147 -14.57 -8.40 -38.88
C SER A 147 -13.57 -7.35 -38.43
N GLU A 148 -12.25 -7.65 -38.35
CA GLU A 148 -11.16 -6.80 -37.81
C GLU A 148 -11.34 -6.25 -36.38
N LYS A 149 -12.55 -6.36 -35.82
CA LYS A 149 -12.96 -5.75 -34.54
C LYS A 149 -12.11 -6.25 -33.39
N LYS A 150 -11.82 -7.56 -33.32
CA LYS A 150 -11.03 -8.12 -32.22
C LYS A 150 -9.59 -7.59 -32.24
N LEU A 151 -8.95 -7.55 -33.41
CA LEU A 151 -7.62 -6.97 -33.56
C LEU A 151 -7.59 -5.49 -33.18
N LEU A 152 -8.53 -4.69 -33.68
CA LEU A 152 -8.62 -3.26 -33.37
C LEU A 152 -8.91 -3.00 -31.88
N ASN A 153 -9.77 -3.81 -31.26
CA ASN A 153 -10.07 -3.73 -29.82
C ASN A 153 -8.86 -4.13 -28.98
N PHE A 154 -8.14 -5.20 -29.35
CA PHE A 154 -6.90 -5.60 -28.68
C PHE A 154 -5.86 -4.48 -28.69
N ILE A 155 -5.65 -3.84 -29.85
CA ILE A 155 -4.72 -2.71 -29.99
C ILE A 155 -5.20 -1.50 -29.20
N GLN A 156 -6.50 -1.22 -29.20
CA GLN A 156 -7.09 -0.16 -28.38
C GLN A 156 -6.83 -0.40 -26.89
N ASN A 157 -7.11 -1.61 -26.40
CA ASN A 157 -6.93 -2.00 -25.01
C ASN A 157 -5.47 -1.87 -24.57
N LEU A 158 -4.50 -2.26 -25.41
CA LEU A 158 -3.07 -2.01 -25.15
C LEU A 158 -2.79 -0.51 -24.99
N GLY A 159 -3.34 0.30 -25.89
CA GLY A 159 -3.22 1.74 -25.87
C GLY A 159 -3.76 2.40 -24.61
N GLU A 160 -4.96 2.01 -24.21
CA GLU A 160 -5.65 2.50 -23.03
C GLU A 160 -4.89 2.10 -21.77
N ILE A 161 -4.50 0.84 -21.62
CA ILE A 161 -3.88 0.32 -20.39
C ILE A 161 -2.51 0.94 -20.11
N PHE A 162 -1.77 1.23 -21.17
CA PHE A 162 -0.43 1.79 -21.07
C PHE A 162 -0.39 3.30 -21.38
N ASN A 163 -1.56 3.96 -21.37
CA ASN A 163 -1.74 5.42 -21.52
C ASN A 163 -1.01 6.03 -22.74
N ASN A 164 -0.94 5.28 -23.85
CA ASN A 164 -0.38 5.69 -25.15
C ASN A 164 0.92 6.53 -25.07
N LYS A 165 1.86 6.14 -24.20
CA LYS A 165 3.17 6.79 -24.17
C LYS A 165 3.93 6.47 -25.45
N LYS A 166 4.70 7.43 -25.97
CA LYS A 166 5.66 7.16 -27.07
C LYS A 166 6.58 5.98 -26.74
N ASP A 167 6.92 5.83 -25.46
CA ASP A 167 7.79 4.77 -24.97
C ASP A 167 7.13 3.38 -25.01
N LEU A 168 5.79 3.27 -25.13
CA LEU A 168 5.09 1.97 -25.18
C LEU A 168 5.59 1.14 -26.36
N VAL A 169 5.70 1.75 -27.54
CA VAL A 169 6.07 1.01 -28.75
C VAL A 169 7.51 0.49 -28.66
N GLU A 170 8.40 1.19 -27.96
CA GLU A 170 9.79 0.77 -27.75
C GLU A 170 9.91 -0.39 -26.74
N GLY A 171 8.89 -0.58 -25.90
CA GLY A 171 8.81 -1.65 -24.90
C GLY A 171 7.83 -2.76 -25.24
N LEU A 172 7.32 -2.83 -26.48
CA LEU A 172 6.28 -3.76 -26.92
C LEU A 172 6.84 -4.83 -27.87
N CYS A 173 6.72 -6.11 -27.49
CA CYS A 173 6.89 -7.26 -28.37
C CYS A 173 5.52 -7.92 -28.58
N LEU A 174 5.13 -8.16 -29.83
CA LEU A 174 3.92 -8.87 -30.21
C LEU A 174 4.26 -10.33 -30.52
N VAL A 175 3.59 -11.27 -29.86
CA VAL A 175 3.71 -12.70 -30.14
C VAL A 175 2.43 -13.19 -30.78
N VAL A 176 2.56 -13.70 -32.00
CA VAL A 176 1.46 -14.29 -32.76
C VAL A 176 1.45 -15.78 -32.50
N THR A 177 0.45 -16.24 -31.73
CA THR A 177 0.31 -17.63 -31.32
C THR A 177 -0.52 -18.44 -32.31
N ARG A 178 -0.42 -19.76 -32.20
CA ARG A 178 -1.14 -20.71 -33.06
C ARG A 178 -0.85 -20.47 -34.54
N LYS A 179 0.38 -20.05 -34.85
CA LYS A 179 0.75 -19.77 -36.23
C LYS A 179 0.68 -21.05 -37.05
N ARG A 180 0.05 -20.95 -38.22
CA ARG A 180 -0.09 -22.02 -39.22
C ARG A 180 0.39 -21.59 -40.59
N SER A 181 0.11 -20.33 -40.98
CA SER A 181 0.30 -19.88 -42.37
C SER A 181 0.76 -18.43 -42.51
N LEU A 182 0.56 -17.61 -41.48
CA LEU A 182 1.03 -16.23 -41.48
C LEU A 182 2.56 -16.18 -41.38
N ASP A 183 3.16 -15.21 -42.06
CA ASP A 183 4.57 -14.85 -41.92
C ASP A 183 4.68 -13.36 -41.59
N LEU A 184 5.90 -12.92 -41.27
CA LEU A 184 6.16 -11.54 -40.85
C LEU A 184 5.77 -10.51 -41.92
N ILE A 185 5.97 -10.84 -43.19
CA ILE A 185 5.70 -9.94 -44.31
C ILE A 185 4.19 -9.71 -44.42
N LYS A 186 3.41 -10.81 -44.47
CA LYS A 186 1.95 -10.75 -44.56
C LYS A 186 1.32 -10.00 -43.40
N ILE A 187 1.81 -10.20 -42.18
CA ILE A 187 1.31 -9.48 -41.01
C ILE A 187 1.59 -7.98 -41.14
N ARG A 188 2.80 -7.59 -41.53
CA ARG A 188 3.15 -6.17 -41.67
C ARG A 188 2.34 -5.50 -42.78
N GLU A 189 2.17 -6.17 -43.91
CA GLU A 189 1.35 -5.69 -45.02
C GLU A 189 -0.10 -5.52 -44.59
N GLY A 190 -0.71 -6.53 -43.97
CA GLY A 190 -2.09 -6.43 -43.47
C GLY A 190 -2.29 -5.36 -42.40
N LEU A 191 -1.32 -5.17 -41.49
CA LEU A 191 -1.38 -4.09 -40.50
C LEU A 191 -1.21 -2.70 -41.14
N ARG A 192 -0.43 -2.58 -42.23
CA ARG A 192 -0.28 -1.34 -42.99
C ARG A 192 -1.56 -1.00 -43.76
N GLU A 193 -2.16 -1.99 -44.43
CA GLU A 193 -3.45 -1.83 -45.11
C GLU A 193 -4.53 -1.38 -44.12
N LEU A 194 -4.64 -2.06 -42.97
CA LEU A 194 -5.56 -1.69 -41.91
C LEU A 194 -5.33 -0.26 -41.40
N LEU A 195 -4.07 0.16 -41.27
CA LEU A 195 -3.73 1.53 -40.89
C LEU A 195 -4.20 2.53 -41.95
N GLU A 196 -3.92 2.29 -43.23
CA GLU A 196 -4.31 3.16 -44.36
C GLU A 196 -5.83 3.26 -44.49
N GLU A 197 -6.55 2.16 -44.32
CA GLU A 197 -8.01 2.13 -44.40
C GLU A 197 -8.69 2.85 -43.24
N ARG A 198 -8.10 2.84 -42.05
CA ARG A 198 -8.70 3.42 -40.83
C ARG A 198 -8.23 4.84 -40.54
N ASP A 199 -7.13 5.29 -41.16
CA ASP A 199 -6.57 6.61 -40.91
C ASP A 199 -7.60 7.72 -41.22
N GLY A 200 -7.85 8.59 -40.24
CA GLY A 200 -8.80 9.70 -40.38
C GLY A 200 -10.29 9.31 -40.27
N LYS A 201 -10.63 8.03 -40.12
CA LYS A 201 -12.01 7.61 -39.83
C LYS A 201 -12.38 7.86 -38.37
N GLU A 202 -13.66 8.17 -38.15
CA GLU A 202 -14.23 8.35 -36.81
C GLU A 202 -14.12 7.05 -35.99
N GLY A 203 -13.78 7.17 -34.70
CA GLY A 203 -13.57 6.03 -33.80
C GLY A 203 -12.17 5.40 -33.85
N PHE A 204 -11.27 5.82 -34.76
CA PHE A 204 -9.89 5.36 -34.79
C PHE A 204 -9.00 6.22 -33.88
N SER A 205 -8.66 5.70 -32.71
CA SER A 205 -7.91 6.44 -31.70
C SER A 205 -6.46 6.74 -32.11
N SER A 206 -5.89 7.82 -31.59
CA SER A 206 -4.46 8.14 -31.78
C SER A 206 -3.54 7.03 -31.25
N SER A 207 -4.00 6.27 -30.25
CA SER A 207 -3.27 5.13 -29.72
C SER A 207 -3.25 3.94 -30.66
N GLN A 208 -4.39 3.59 -31.24
CA GLN A 208 -4.46 2.54 -32.25
C GLN A 208 -3.57 2.90 -33.44
N ARG A 209 -3.65 4.14 -33.92
CA ARG A 209 -2.79 4.65 -35.00
C ARG A 209 -1.30 4.48 -34.69
N ASN A 210 -0.87 4.86 -33.48
CA ASN A 210 0.53 4.81 -33.09
C ASN A 210 1.06 3.36 -33.00
N ILE A 211 0.30 2.47 -32.36
CA ILE A 211 0.67 1.06 -32.19
C ILE A 211 0.67 0.34 -33.55
N LEU A 212 -0.38 0.50 -34.37
CA LEU A 212 -0.44 -0.09 -35.71
C LEU A 212 0.71 0.38 -36.59
N LYS A 213 0.95 1.69 -36.61
CA LYS A 213 2.08 2.28 -37.34
C LYS A 213 3.41 1.66 -36.90
N PHE A 214 3.64 1.51 -35.60
CA PHE A 214 4.84 0.83 -35.12
C PHE A 214 4.93 -0.62 -35.59
N LEU A 215 3.88 -1.42 -35.40
CA LEU A 215 3.86 -2.84 -35.72
C LEU A 215 4.06 -3.11 -37.22
N SER A 216 3.60 -2.19 -38.08
CA SER A 216 3.78 -2.27 -39.54
C SER A 216 5.23 -2.06 -40.04
N PHE A 217 6.12 -1.48 -39.22
CA PHE A 217 7.51 -1.19 -39.62
C PHE A 217 8.48 -2.35 -39.40
N ASP A 218 9.60 -2.35 -40.14
CA ASP A 218 10.60 -3.43 -40.04
C ASP A 218 11.28 -3.57 -38.69
N ARG A 219 11.34 -2.47 -37.94
CA ARG A 219 11.89 -2.42 -36.58
C ARG A 219 10.94 -2.98 -35.52
N SER A 220 9.71 -3.34 -35.88
CA SER A 220 8.75 -3.90 -34.93
C SER A 220 9.21 -5.26 -34.41
N GLN A 221 8.99 -5.48 -33.12
CA GLN A 221 9.35 -6.72 -32.46
C GLN A 221 8.13 -7.64 -32.51
N ILE A 222 8.02 -8.42 -33.59
CA ILE A 222 6.99 -9.44 -33.79
C ILE A 222 7.69 -10.79 -33.81
N ALA A 223 7.20 -11.72 -32.99
CA ALA A 223 7.68 -13.10 -32.95
C ALA A 223 6.50 -14.07 -33.09
N PHE A 224 6.81 -15.31 -33.43
CA PHE A 224 5.82 -16.35 -33.67
C PHE A 224 5.90 -17.48 -32.65
N PHE A 225 4.74 -18.04 -32.33
CA PHE A 225 4.63 -19.31 -31.63
C PHE A 225 3.75 -20.25 -32.46
N ASP A 226 4.40 -21.22 -33.11
CA ASP A 226 3.80 -22.11 -34.09
C ASP A 226 2.79 -23.06 -33.43
N ALA A 227 1.72 -23.37 -34.16
CA ALA A 227 0.80 -24.42 -33.76
C ALA A 227 1.47 -25.79 -33.96
N PRO A 228 1.27 -26.76 -33.05
CA PRO A 228 1.75 -28.12 -33.25
C PRO A 228 1.06 -28.78 -34.46
N TYR A 229 1.84 -29.51 -35.24
CA TYR A 229 1.37 -30.31 -36.40
C TYR A 229 1.34 -31.81 -36.10
N GLU A 230 1.92 -32.24 -34.99
CA GLU A 230 2.02 -33.64 -34.57
C GLU A 230 1.92 -33.77 -33.04
N GLU A 231 1.60 -34.97 -32.55
CA GLU A 231 1.65 -35.27 -31.11
C GLU A 231 3.10 -35.40 -30.67
N GLY A 232 3.40 -34.95 -29.45
CA GLY A 232 4.74 -35.07 -28.88
C GLY A 232 5.23 -33.80 -28.19
N PRO A 233 6.50 -33.76 -27.77
CA PRO A 233 7.08 -32.60 -27.11
C PRO A 233 7.13 -31.39 -28.05
N ILE A 234 6.79 -30.21 -27.55
CA ILE A 234 6.95 -28.95 -28.28
C ILE A 234 8.45 -28.59 -28.30
N SER A 235 9.00 -28.39 -29.49
CA SER A 235 10.41 -28.00 -29.65
C SER A 235 10.67 -26.57 -29.18
N ASP A 236 11.88 -26.30 -28.67
CA ASP A 236 12.33 -24.95 -28.25
C ASP A 236 12.67 -24.00 -29.42
N LYS A 237 12.37 -24.38 -30.67
CA LYS A 237 12.73 -23.60 -31.87
C LYS A 237 12.22 -22.15 -31.80
N ASP A 238 10.96 -21.98 -31.43
CA ASP A 238 10.32 -20.65 -31.37
C ASP A 238 10.78 -19.85 -30.14
N LYS A 239 11.29 -20.54 -29.11
CA LYS A 239 11.64 -19.92 -27.83
C LYS A 239 12.77 -18.92 -28.00
N SER A 240 13.81 -19.29 -28.74
CA SER A 240 14.95 -18.41 -29.00
C SER A 240 14.54 -17.17 -29.79
N GLU A 241 13.61 -17.30 -30.75
CA GLU A 241 13.09 -16.17 -31.52
C GLU A 241 12.31 -15.20 -30.62
N ILE A 242 11.39 -15.72 -29.80
CA ILE A 242 10.57 -14.90 -28.91
C ILE A 242 11.43 -14.23 -27.84
N LEU A 243 12.41 -14.95 -27.26
CA LEU A 243 13.32 -14.36 -26.27
C LEU A 243 14.18 -13.24 -26.89
N ASN A 244 14.68 -13.41 -28.11
CA ASN A 244 15.41 -12.36 -28.82
C ASN A 244 14.52 -11.13 -29.10
N CYS A 245 13.24 -11.32 -29.44
CA CYS A 245 12.25 -10.23 -29.54
C CYS A 245 12.12 -9.46 -28.22
N VAL A 246 12.01 -10.19 -27.11
CA VAL A 246 11.90 -9.61 -25.76
C VAL A 246 13.20 -8.91 -25.32
N GLU A 247 14.36 -9.39 -25.73
CA GLU A 247 15.65 -8.76 -25.42
C GLU A 247 15.83 -7.41 -26.14
N LYS A 248 15.38 -7.33 -27.40
CA LYS A 248 15.49 -6.12 -28.24
C LYS A 248 14.61 -4.95 -27.81
N ILE A 249 13.47 -5.22 -27.16
CA ILE A 249 12.62 -4.15 -26.61
C ILE A 249 13.26 -3.52 -25.37
N THR A 250 12.93 -2.25 -25.14
CA THR A 250 13.43 -1.47 -24.00
C THR A 250 12.47 -1.54 -22.81
N TYR A 251 12.97 -1.27 -21.61
CA TYR A 251 12.09 -1.14 -20.45
C TYR A 251 11.44 0.25 -20.40
N ILE A 252 10.11 0.25 -20.30
CA ILE A 252 9.29 1.44 -20.07
C ILE A 252 9.42 1.84 -18.61
N LYS A 253 9.77 3.10 -18.33
CA LYS A 253 9.92 3.63 -16.96
C LYS A 253 8.75 4.54 -16.59
N ASN A 254 8.46 4.63 -15.29
CA ASN A 254 7.44 5.55 -14.73
C ASN A 254 6.08 5.42 -15.45
N LEU A 255 5.68 4.19 -15.73
CA LEU A 255 4.42 3.93 -16.39
C LEU A 255 3.26 4.23 -15.42
N GLU A 256 2.26 4.95 -15.93
CA GLU A 256 1.00 5.14 -15.22
C GLU A 256 -0.03 4.24 -15.88
N PRO A 257 -0.72 3.37 -15.14
CA PRO A 257 -1.75 2.50 -15.70
C PRO A 257 -2.94 3.36 -16.16
N GLY A 258 -3.39 3.14 -17.39
CA GLY A 258 -4.74 3.55 -17.79
C GLY A 258 -5.69 2.42 -17.41
N ILE A 259 -6.81 2.78 -16.81
CA ILE A 259 -7.78 1.80 -16.33
C ILE A 259 -9.09 2.07 -17.04
N SER A 260 -9.47 1.12 -17.88
CA SER A 260 -10.72 1.13 -18.63
C SER A 260 -11.49 -0.13 -18.25
N ILE A 261 -12.69 0.06 -17.70
CA ILE A 261 -13.62 -1.01 -17.33
C ILE A 261 -15.03 -0.63 -17.75
N GLY A 262 -15.88 -1.63 -17.99
CA GLY A 262 -17.28 -1.48 -18.39
C GLY A 262 -18.15 -0.73 -17.37
N SER A 263 -19.30 -0.24 -17.81
CA SER A 263 -20.26 0.51 -16.97
C SER A 263 -20.72 -0.27 -15.75
N ASP A 264 -20.94 -1.57 -15.91
CA ASP A 264 -21.40 -2.45 -14.83
C ASP A 264 -20.31 -2.62 -13.76
N ALA A 265 -19.06 -2.78 -14.19
CA ALA A 265 -17.90 -2.79 -13.29
C ALA A 265 -17.72 -1.44 -12.57
N LYS A 266 -17.89 -0.31 -13.27
CA LYS A 266 -17.90 1.03 -12.63
C LYS A 266 -18.97 1.14 -11.54
N SER A 267 -20.14 0.52 -11.72
CA SER A 267 -21.21 0.48 -10.70
C SER A 267 -20.79 -0.30 -9.44
N PHE A 268 -20.12 -1.44 -9.59
CA PHE A 268 -19.58 -2.16 -8.44
C PHE A 268 -18.46 -1.39 -7.73
N ILE A 269 -17.54 -0.75 -8.47
CA ILE A 269 -16.51 0.13 -7.89
C ILE A 269 -17.14 1.24 -7.04
N LYS A 270 -18.28 1.78 -7.47
CA LYS A 270 -19.01 2.78 -6.68
C LYS A 270 -19.43 2.25 -5.31
N ASN A 271 -20.05 1.09 -5.25
CA ASN A 271 -20.46 0.48 -3.99
C ASN A 271 -19.24 0.08 -3.12
N LEU A 272 -18.13 -0.34 -3.75
CA LEU A 272 -16.88 -0.64 -3.05
C LEU A 272 -16.28 0.59 -2.38
N ILE A 273 -16.38 1.78 -2.97
CA ILE A 273 -15.90 3.03 -2.36
C ILE A 273 -16.64 3.34 -1.05
N GLU A 274 -17.95 3.10 -0.99
CA GLU A 274 -18.73 3.31 0.23
C GLU A 274 -18.29 2.35 1.35
N LYS A 275 -18.14 1.06 1.02
CA LYS A 275 -17.63 0.05 1.95
C LYS A 275 -16.21 0.38 2.41
N PHE A 276 -15.37 0.82 1.49
CA PHE A 276 -14.00 1.26 1.76
C PHE A 276 -13.95 2.42 2.77
N TYR A 277 -14.90 3.36 2.73
CA TYR A 277 -14.96 4.45 3.72
C TYR A 277 -15.38 4.00 5.11
N ASN A 278 -16.21 2.97 5.21
CA ASN A 278 -16.52 2.36 6.49
C ASN A 278 -15.31 1.60 7.04
N ASP A 279 -14.59 0.87 6.19
CA ASP A 279 -13.37 0.12 6.57
C ASP A 279 -12.26 1.07 7.04
N ILE A 280 -11.94 2.06 6.20
CA ILE A 280 -11.78 3.47 6.56
C ILE A 280 -11.83 3.83 8.06
N GLU A 281 -13.02 4.28 8.42
CA GLU A 281 -13.43 4.75 9.73
C GLU A 281 -13.21 3.71 10.83
N GLU A 282 -13.51 2.44 10.57
CA GLU A 282 -13.30 1.35 11.51
C GLU A 282 -11.81 1.18 11.84
N PHE A 283 -10.95 1.24 10.82
CA PHE A 283 -9.50 1.16 10.99
C PHE A 283 -9.02 2.26 11.96
N ILE A 284 -9.37 3.54 11.75
CA ILE A 284 -8.87 4.54 12.70
C ILE A 284 -9.55 4.49 14.06
N SER A 285 -10.87 4.24 14.09
CA SER A 285 -11.63 4.29 15.34
C SER A 285 -11.33 3.12 16.27
N LYS A 286 -10.94 1.95 15.74
CA LYS A 286 -10.66 0.74 16.53
C LYS A 286 -9.17 0.41 16.60
N LYS A 287 -8.51 0.31 15.44
CA LYS A 287 -7.12 -0.16 15.36
C LYS A 287 -6.12 0.95 15.62
N PHE A 288 -6.22 2.07 14.92
CA PHE A 288 -5.31 3.20 15.12
C PHE A 288 -5.46 3.80 16.52
N ASP A 289 -6.68 3.99 17.02
CA ASP A 289 -6.93 4.59 18.35
C ASP A 289 -6.24 3.83 19.48
N SER A 290 -6.44 2.52 19.56
CA SER A 290 -5.82 1.70 20.60
C SER A 290 -4.29 1.69 20.49
N LYS A 291 -3.74 1.54 19.28
CA LYS A 291 -2.29 1.49 19.07
C LYS A 291 -1.61 2.83 19.32
N PHE A 292 -2.24 3.93 18.92
CA PHE A 292 -1.73 5.28 19.15
C PHE A 292 -1.70 5.61 20.65
N LEU A 293 -2.76 5.28 21.39
CA LEU A 293 -2.78 5.49 22.84
C LEU A 293 -1.72 4.64 23.57
N ASN A 294 -1.53 3.39 23.15
CA ASN A 294 -0.45 2.55 23.69
C ASN A 294 0.92 3.14 23.38
N TYR A 295 1.14 3.66 22.16
CA TYR A 295 2.39 4.34 21.81
C TYR A 295 2.65 5.56 22.72
N ILE A 296 1.64 6.41 22.98
CA ILE A 296 1.81 7.55 23.90
C ILE A 296 2.16 7.07 25.31
N LYS A 297 1.49 6.01 25.78
CA LYS A 297 1.80 5.41 27.08
C LYS A 297 3.23 4.89 27.12
N ASP A 298 3.64 4.09 26.14
CA ASP A 298 4.99 3.52 26.06
C ASP A 298 6.06 4.60 25.90
N LEU A 299 5.75 5.69 25.19
CA LEU A 299 6.63 6.85 25.06
C LEU A 299 6.91 7.48 26.43
N ILE A 300 5.90 7.64 27.27
CA ILE A 300 6.06 8.17 28.64
C ILE A 300 6.74 7.13 29.53
N ASP A 301 6.28 5.88 29.46
CA ASP A 301 6.73 4.77 30.31
C ASP A 301 8.17 4.32 30.01
N ASN A 302 8.73 4.68 28.86
CA ASN A 302 10.12 4.36 28.51
C ASN A 302 10.98 5.60 28.28
N HIS A 303 10.46 6.80 28.57
CA HIS A 303 11.23 8.04 28.42
C HIS A 303 12.41 8.08 29.39
N ASP A 304 13.60 8.35 28.85
CA ASP A 304 14.89 8.34 29.56
C ASP A 304 15.61 9.70 29.52
N ASP A 305 14.94 10.75 29.06
CA ASP A 305 15.44 12.12 28.96
C ASP A 305 14.62 13.09 29.84
N THR A 306 14.86 14.40 29.76
CA THR A 306 14.17 15.40 30.61
C THR A 306 12.67 15.49 30.31
N VAL A 307 11.86 15.93 31.29
CA VAL A 307 10.40 16.12 31.08
C VAL A 307 10.13 17.15 29.98
N LYS A 308 11.01 18.15 29.84
CA LYS A 308 10.92 19.16 28.79
C LYS A 308 11.01 18.54 27.41
N LYS A 309 11.97 17.64 27.17
CA LYS A 309 12.09 16.92 25.89
C LYS A 309 10.92 16.00 25.63
N LEU A 310 10.35 15.36 26.66
CA LEU A 310 9.11 14.60 26.52
C LEU A 310 7.96 15.49 26.05
N ARG A 311 7.77 16.67 26.68
CA ARG A 311 6.76 17.66 26.27
C ARG A 311 7.01 18.18 24.85
N GLU A 312 8.27 18.39 24.45
CA GLU A 312 8.64 18.77 23.08
C GLU A 312 8.28 17.68 22.06
N HIS A 313 8.55 16.40 22.36
CA HIS A 313 8.14 15.28 21.51
C HIS A 313 6.60 15.23 21.39
N LEU A 314 5.88 15.30 22.52
CA LEU A 314 4.41 15.33 22.54
C LEU A 314 3.84 16.53 21.76
N ASN A 315 4.49 17.68 21.80
CA ASN A 315 4.15 18.84 20.98
C ASN A 315 4.32 18.56 19.49
N GLY A 316 5.42 17.93 19.09
CA GLY A 316 5.63 17.50 17.71
C GLY A 316 4.50 16.62 17.18
N LEU A 317 4.03 15.66 18.00
CA LEU A 317 2.89 14.81 17.64
C LEU A 317 1.59 15.61 17.48
N ILE A 318 1.34 16.59 18.34
CA ILE A 318 0.18 17.49 18.19
C ILE A 318 0.24 18.25 16.87
N GLU A 319 1.40 18.77 16.50
CA GLU A 319 1.56 19.51 15.23
C GLU A 319 1.33 18.60 14.01
N GLU A 320 1.75 17.33 14.06
CA GLU A 320 1.39 16.35 13.02
C GLU A 320 -0.11 16.04 12.98
N LEU A 321 -0.76 15.89 14.14
CA LEU A 321 -2.20 15.62 14.22
C LEU A 321 -3.05 16.81 13.73
N LYS A 322 -2.62 18.05 13.99
CA LYS A 322 -3.31 19.28 13.55
C LYS A 322 -3.36 19.47 12.04
N LYS A 323 -2.48 18.80 11.29
CA LYS A 323 -2.52 18.81 9.82
C LYS A 323 -3.75 18.08 9.27
N ILE A 324 -4.37 17.21 10.06
CA ILE A 324 -5.60 16.50 9.71
C ILE A 324 -6.79 17.43 9.95
N SER A 325 -7.69 17.53 8.97
CA SER A 325 -8.83 18.47 9.04
C SER A 325 -10.18 17.79 8.76
N ASP A 326 -11.27 18.41 9.22
CA ASP A 326 -12.65 18.02 8.89
C ASP A 326 -13.08 18.70 7.59
N ALA A 327 -13.31 17.90 6.56
CA ALA A 327 -13.90 18.27 5.29
C ALA A 327 -14.70 17.13 4.67
N LYS A 328 -15.52 17.48 3.68
CA LYS A 328 -16.26 16.53 2.81
C LYS A 328 -15.64 16.39 1.42
N ASP A 329 -14.40 16.84 1.27
CA ASP A 329 -13.68 16.89 0.01
C ASP A 329 -12.74 15.68 -0.13
N LEU A 330 -12.68 15.11 -1.33
CA LEU A 330 -11.86 13.94 -1.61
C LEU A 330 -10.36 14.23 -1.51
N GLN A 331 -9.91 15.42 -1.95
CA GLN A 331 -8.49 15.76 -1.86
C GLN A 331 -8.05 15.89 -0.40
N ILE A 332 -8.89 16.51 0.43
CA ILE A 332 -8.64 16.58 1.88
C ILE A 332 -8.67 15.19 2.52
N PHE A 333 -9.61 14.32 2.14
CA PHE A 333 -9.65 12.93 2.61
C PHE A 333 -8.35 12.19 2.31
N GLU A 334 -7.80 12.32 1.10
CA GLU A 334 -6.51 11.71 0.75
C GLU A 334 -5.34 12.29 1.52
N ASN A 335 -5.26 13.61 1.63
CA ASN A 335 -4.21 14.28 2.39
C ASN A 335 -4.24 13.84 3.86
N ASN A 336 -5.43 13.68 4.43
CA ASN A 336 -5.61 13.15 5.78
C ASN A 336 -5.12 11.70 5.89
N LEU A 337 -5.42 10.82 4.92
CA LEU A 337 -4.90 9.45 4.91
C LEU A 337 -3.38 9.41 4.84
N ASP A 338 -2.75 10.20 3.98
CA ASP A 338 -1.29 10.27 3.86
C ASP A 338 -0.65 10.84 5.15
N GLN A 339 -1.31 11.79 5.81
CA GLN A 339 -0.89 12.31 7.10
C GLN A 339 -0.99 11.25 8.21
N ILE A 340 -2.08 10.49 8.26
CA ILE A 340 -2.22 9.38 9.20
C ILE A 340 -1.16 8.31 8.93
N LEU A 341 -0.86 8.00 7.66
CA LEU A 341 0.21 7.07 7.30
C LEU A 341 1.58 7.56 7.80
N SER A 342 1.84 8.86 7.71
CA SER A 342 3.06 9.46 8.23
C SER A 342 3.16 9.31 9.74
N ILE A 343 2.05 9.49 10.47
CA ILE A 343 1.99 9.25 11.93
C ILE A 343 2.16 7.75 12.24
N VAL A 344 1.55 6.86 11.47
CA VAL A 344 1.72 5.40 11.62
C VAL A 344 3.17 4.97 11.47
N LYS A 345 3.93 5.60 10.56
CA LYS A 345 5.37 5.39 10.42
C LYS A 345 6.15 5.92 11.63
N LEU A 346 5.75 7.06 12.20
CA LEU A 346 6.38 7.60 13.40
C LEU A 346 6.21 6.67 14.61
N ILE A 347 5.04 6.05 14.77
CA ILE A 347 4.80 5.07 15.84
C ILE A 347 5.46 3.69 15.56
N ASN A 348 6.15 3.55 14.42
CA ASN A 348 6.88 2.35 14.01
C ASN A 348 6.03 1.05 14.07
N ASN A 349 4.78 1.13 13.61
CA ASN A 349 3.87 -0.01 13.60
C ASN A 349 3.69 -0.57 12.17
N SER A 350 4.44 -1.62 11.84
CA SER A 350 4.45 -2.23 10.50
C SER A 350 3.09 -2.76 10.05
N ASP A 351 2.30 -3.28 10.98
CA ASP A 351 0.98 -3.87 10.67
C ASP A 351 0.00 -2.78 10.24
N LEU A 352 -0.07 -1.68 11.01
CA LEU A 352 -0.87 -0.52 10.65
C LEU A 352 -0.37 0.14 9.36
N GLU A 353 0.95 0.23 9.18
CA GLU A 353 1.53 0.83 7.98
C GLU A 353 1.11 0.05 6.74
N TYR A 354 1.20 -1.29 6.80
CA TYR A 354 0.79 -2.16 5.72
C TYR A 354 -0.71 -2.04 5.41
N GLU A 355 -1.57 -2.16 6.42
CA GLU A 355 -3.02 -2.06 6.25
C GLU A 355 -3.44 -0.71 5.65
N LEU A 356 -2.90 0.40 6.14
CA LEU A 356 -3.25 1.73 5.65
C LEU A 356 -2.69 2.00 4.25
N SER A 357 -1.45 1.58 3.98
CA SER A 357 -0.83 1.71 2.65
C SER A 357 -1.60 0.93 1.58
N LYS A 358 -2.09 -0.27 1.94
CA LYS A 358 -2.98 -1.07 1.10
C LYS A 358 -4.25 -0.29 0.78
N SER A 359 -4.90 0.28 1.79
CA SER A 359 -6.12 1.05 1.58
C SER A 359 -5.90 2.28 0.69
N ILE A 360 -4.83 3.04 0.90
CA ILE A 360 -4.47 4.17 0.04
C ILE A 360 -4.24 3.72 -1.41
N SER A 361 -3.59 2.57 -1.62
CA SER A 361 -3.39 1.98 -2.95
C SER A 361 -4.71 1.63 -3.63
N GLN A 362 -5.70 1.12 -2.90
CA GLN A 362 -7.03 0.78 -3.42
C GLN A 362 -7.83 2.03 -3.78
N LEU A 363 -7.81 3.07 -2.93
CA LEU A 363 -8.46 4.35 -3.24
C LEU A 363 -7.91 4.98 -4.52
N LYS A 364 -6.59 4.96 -4.70
CA LYS A 364 -5.93 5.46 -5.91
C LYS A 364 -6.39 4.69 -7.17
N PHE A 365 -6.57 3.38 -7.07
CA PHE A 365 -7.14 2.57 -8.14
C PHE A 365 -8.58 2.98 -8.45
N PHE A 366 -9.45 3.08 -7.44
CA PHE A 366 -10.86 3.46 -7.62
C PHE A 366 -11.01 4.84 -8.27
N LYS A 367 -10.13 5.79 -7.95
CA LYS A 367 -10.10 7.10 -8.61
C LYS A 367 -9.68 7.05 -10.07
N GLN A 368 -8.72 6.19 -10.41
CA GLN A 368 -8.24 6.06 -11.79
C GLN A 368 -9.31 5.49 -12.73
N VAL A 369 -10.19 4.63 -12.21
CA VAL A 369 -11.35 4.10 -12.94
C VAL A 369 -12.32 5.22 -13.37
N LYS A 370 -12.33 6.37 -12.69
CA LYS A 370 -13.21 7.52 -12.95
C LYS A 370 -14.68 7.13 -13.19
N PRO A 371 -15.37 6.53 -12.21
CA PRO A 371 -16.81 6.30 -12.34
C PRO A 371 -17.52 7.65 -12.53
N GLU A 372 -18.05 7.90 -13.73
CA GLU A 372 -18.49 9.20 -14.31
C GLU A 372 -19.56 9.98 -13.51
N THR A 373 -20.05 9.43 -12.39
CA THR A 373 -21.19 9.96 -11.62
C THR A 373 -20.92 10.13 -10.14
N LEU A 374 -19.67 9.93 -9.71
CA LEU A 374 -19.37 9.87 -8.29
C LEU A 374 -18.92 11.24 -7.76
N ASN A 375 -19.86 11.94 -7.12
CA ASN A 375 -19.54 12.91 -6.07
C ASN A 375 -19.02 12.12 -4.86
N ILE A 376 -17.79 11.64 -4.97
CA ILE A 376 -17.10 10.99 -3.88
C ILE A 376 -16.86 12.03 -2.79
N GLN A 377 -17.73 12.07 -1.78
CA GLN A 377 -17.51 12.87 -0.58
C GLN A 377 -16.81 11.99 0.44
N GLY A 378 -15.48 12.13 0.55
CA GLY A 378 -14.76 11.56 1.68
C GLY A 378 -15.26 12.24 2.95
N ASN A 379 -16.08 11.56 3.75
CA ASN A 379 -16.58 12.14 4.99
C ASN A 379 -15.53 11.94 6.08
N THR A 380 -14.90 13.05 6.45
CA THR A 380 -13.81 13.03 7.43
C THR A 380 -14.25 13.34 8.86
N LYS A 381 -15.55 13.36 9.13
CA LYS A 381 -16.05 13.83 10.43
C LYS A 381 -15.81 12.82 11.56
N SER A 382 -16.04 11.53 11.31
CA SER A 382 -15.98 10.46 12.32
C SER A 382 -14.57 10.26 12.85
N TRP A 383 -13.61 9.99 11.96
CA TRP A 383 -12.20 9.88 12.31
C TRP A 383 -11.56 11.20 12.83
N TYR A 384 -12.01 12.39 12.42
CA TYR A 384 -11.47 13.65 12.96
C TYR A 384 -11.83 13.86 14.43
N TYR A 385 -12.96 13.31 14.89
CA TYR A 385 -13.28 13.28 16.32
C TYR A 385 -12.22 12.50 17.12
N VAL A 386 -11.77 11.36 16.59
CA VAL A 386 -10.69 10.54 17.17
C VAL A 386 -9.38 11.33 17.22
N ILE A 387 -9.04 12.07 16.15
CA ILE A 387 -7.86 12.93 16.12
C ILE A 387 -7.94 14.06 17.17
N LYS A 388 -9.09 14.75 17.27
CA LYS A 388 -9.30 15.77 18.31
C LYS A 388 -9.19 15.21 19.72
N LYS A 389 -9.71 14.01 19.96
CA LYS A 389 -9.54 13.28 21.22
C LYS A 389 -8.06 13.10 21.56
N PHE A 390 -7.22 12.69 20.61
CA PHE A 390 -5.77 12.59 20.86
C PHE A 390 -5.12 13.92 21.17
N ILE A 391 -5.43 14.97 20.40
CA ILE A 391 -4.89 16.31 20.66
C ILE A 391 -5.23 16.75 22.09
N ASN A 392 -6.46 16.54 22.54
CA ASN A 392 -6.89 16.88 23.89
C ASN A 392 -6.18 16.05 24.97
N ILE A 393 -6.03 14.74 24.76
CA ILE A 393 -5.31 13.84 25.68
C ILE A 393 -3.84 14.28 25.80
N ILE A 394 -3.17 14.50 24.67
CA ILE A 394 -1.77 14.91 24.68
C ILE A 394 -1.62 16.29 25.33
N ASN A 395 -2.49 17.26 25.00
CA ASN A 395 -2.52 18.58 25.64
C ASN A 395 -2.67 18.49 27.17
N PHE A 396 -3.53 17.58 27.64
CA PHE A 396 -3.71 17.34 29.07
C PHE A 396 -2.46 16.73 29.71
N ILE A 397 -1.87 15.71 29.09
CA ILE A 397 -0.67 15.04 29.61
C ILE A 397 0.51 16.00 29.67
N LYS A 398 0.80 16.75 28.59
CA LYS A 398 1.97 17.62 28.51
C LYS A 398 1.86 18.89 29.36
N SER A 399 0.69 19.17 29.94
CA SER A 399 0.44 20.43 30.64
C SER A 399 1.48 20.66 31.74
N GLU A 400 2.03 21.87 31.77
CA GLU A 400 2.96 22.24 32.83
C GLU A 400 2.20 22.33 34.16
N PRO A 401 2.75 21.76 35.25
CA PRO A 401 2.15 21.88 36.57
C PRO A 401 2.10 23.35 36.98
N LYS A 402 0.99 23.79 37.55
CA LYS A 402 0.86 25.16 38.06
C LYS A 402 1.32 25.20 39.52
N PRO A 403 2.41 25.91 39.85
CA PRO A 403 2.88 26.00 41.23
C PRO A 403 1.88 26.77 42.09
N LYS A 404 1.56 26.24 43.27
CA LYS A 404 0.77 26.90 44.31
C LYS A 404 1.68 27.16 45.51
N ILE A 405 1.86 28.43 45.88
CA ILE A 405 2.71 28.82 47.02
C ILE A 405 1.81 29.33 48.15
N ASN A 406 1.79 28.63 49.28
CA ASN A 406 1.03 29.02 50.48
C ASN A 406 1.91 28.86 51.72
N ASN A 407 2.07 29.88 52.56
CA ASN A 407 2.81 29.78 53.84
C ASN A 407 4.18 29.09 53.71
N ASN A 408 5.01 29.50 52.75
CA ASN A 408 6.35 28.93 52.51
C ASN A 408 6.34 27.46 52.04
N LYS A 409 5.19 26.96 51.58
CA LYS A 409 5.01 25.63 51.00
C LYS A 409 4.73 25.75 49.51
N LEU A 410 5.54 25.08 48.69
CA LEU A 410 5.36 24.92 47.26
C LEU A 410 4.60 23.62 46.99
N ILE A 411 3.47 23.69 46.30
CA ILE A 411 2.69 22.53 45.86
C ILE A 411 2.65 22.52 44.34
N LEU A 412 3.09 21.41 43.74
CA LEU A 412 2.92 21.13 42.31
C LEU A 412 2.01 19.91 42.12
N GLU A 413 1.00 20.09 41.28
CA GLU A 413 0.06 19.04 40.88
C GLU A 413 0.08 18.95 39.35
N GLY A 414 0.20 17.74 38.81
CA GLY A 414 0.30 17.54 37.36
C GLY A 414 0.23 16.07 36.93
N ILE A 415 0.24 15.82 35.63
CA ILE A 415 0.28 14.46 35.08
C ILE A 415 1.71 13.95 35.07
N ILE A 416 2.58 14.65 34.36
CA ILE A 416 4.03 14.44 34.37
C ILE A 416 4.71 15.68 34.94
N ILE A 417 5.61 15.47 35.89
CA ILE A 417 6.31 16.55 36.58
C ILE A 417 7.80 16.25 36.56
N GLY A 418 8.62 17.22 36.15
CA GLY A 418 10.08 17.16 36.29
C GLY A 418 10.59 17.97 37.48
N ILE A 419 11.84 17.76 37.87
CA ILE A 419 12.52 18.64 38.82
C ILE A 419 12.84 19.98 38.16
N GLU A 420 13.04 20.02 36.84
CA GLU A 420 13.15 21.28 36.10
C GLU A 420 11.92 22.20 36.34
N ASP A 421 10.72 21.62 36.57
CA ASP A 421 9.49 22.38 36.83
C ASP A 421 9.51 23.12 38.18
N ILE A 422 10.31 22.65 39.15
CA ILE A 422 10.45 23.31 40.47
C ILE A 422 11.69 24.20 40.54
N ALA A 423 12.70 23.96 39.71
CA ALA A 423 14.00 24.63 39.81
C ALA A 423 13.90 26.16 39.77
N LYS A 424 12.91 26.70 39.04
CA LYS A 424 12.66 28.15 38.94
C LYS A 424 11.90 28.74 40.13
N GLU A 425 11.17 27.90 40.88
CA GLU A 425 10.29 28.31 41.97
C GLU A 425 10.94 28.13 43.35
N ILE A 426 12.04 27.38 43.44
CA ILE A 426 12.81 27.23 44.68
C ILE A 426 13.45 28.57 45.03
N SER A 427 12.92 29.23 46.07
CA SER A 427 13.45 30.45 46.65
C SER A 427 13.79 30.25 48.13
N SER A 428 14.57 31.19 48.70
CA SER A 428 14.97 31.12 50.11
C SER A 428 13.81 31.14 51.12
N SER A 429 12.60 31.49 50.69
CA SER A 429 11.41 31.52 51.54
C SER A 429 10.65 30.21 51.57
N ILE A 430 11.02 29.19 50.78
CA ILE A 430 10.29 27.90 50.73
C ILE A 430 10.93 26.92 51.71
N PHE A 431 10.11 26.33 52.60
CA PHE A 431 10.52 25.34 53.60
C PHE A 431 9.92 23.94 53.35
N GLU A 432 8.89 23.85 52.50
CA GLU A 432 8.26 22.58 52.13
C GLU A 432 7.95 22.57 50.62
N ILE A 433 8.28 21.48 49.94
CA ILE A 433 7.97 21.23 48.52
C ILE A 433 7.20 19.92 48.43
N ASN A 434 5.99 19.97 47.91
CA ASN A 434 5.14 18.81 47.69
C ASN A 434 4.81 18.68 46.20
N MET A 435 5.15 17.54 45.63
CA MET A 435 4.89 17.21 44.24
C MET A 435 3.94 16.02 44.18
N TYR A 436 2.79 16.22 43.54
CA TYR A 436 1.76 15.21 43.35
C TYR A 436 1.55 14.98 41.86
N SER A 437 1.98 13.81 41.38
CA SER A 437 1.84 13.43 39.98
C SER A 437 0.85 12.28 39.82
N LEU A 438 -0.02 12.38 38.81
CA LEU A 438 -0.95 11.31 38.45
C LEU A 438 -0.32 10.19 37.60
N ASN A 439 0.90 10.38 37.08
CA ASN A 439 1.60 9.37 36.28
C ASN A 439 3.05 9.19 36.70
N SER A 440 3.90 10.18 36.44
CA SER A 440 5.35 10.09 36.67
C SER A 440 5.96 11.39 37.20
N ILE A 441 6.90 11.25 38.14
CA ILE A 441 7.87 12.29 38.52
C ILE A 441 9.22 11.96 37.90
N PHE A 442 9.80 12.91 37.16
CA PHE A 442 11.13 12.82 36.57
C PHE A 442 12.14 13.61 37.42
N ILE A 443 13.15 12.92 37.94
CA ILE A 443 14.34 13.50 38.55
C ILE A 443 15.33 13.78 37.42
N ASP A 444 15.09 14.88 36.72
CA ASP A 444 15.83 15.33 35.53
C ASP A 444 16.80 16.49 35.78
N GLU A 445 16.80 17.04 36.99
CA GLU A 445 17.75 18.04 37.48
C GLU A 445 18.15 17.74 38.92
N ASP A 446 19.23 18.38 39.39
CA ASP A 446 19.62 18.33 40.79
C ASP A 446 18.68 19.20 41.64
N ILE A 447 18.33 18.70 42.83
CA ILE A 447 17.59 19.49 43.83
C ILE A 447 18.59 20.01 44.85
N ASN A 448 18.74 21.33 44.96
CA ASN A 448 19.55 21.97 46.00
C ASN A 448 18.67 22.86 46.88
N ALA A 449 18.07 22.25 47.91
CA ALA A 449 17.10 22.90 48.78
C ALA A 449 17.42 22.59 50.27
N PRO A 450 18.53 23.12 50.81
CA PRO A 450 18.94 22.84 52.19
C PRO A 450 17.90 23.35 53.19
N GLY A 451 17.50 22.50 54.14
CA GLY A 451 16.51 22.81 55.16
C GLY A 451 15.06 22.74 54.69
N VAL A 452 14.81 22.23 53.48
CA VAL A 452 13.48 22.05 52.90
C VAL A 452 12.98 20.62 53.10
N THR A 453 11.71 20.48 53.45
CA THR A 453 11.01 19.19 53.43
C THR A 453 10.53 18.89 52.02
N LEU A 454 10.89 17.74 51.45
CA LEU A 454 10.49 17.33 50.10
C LEU A 454 9.56 16.12 50.16
N THR A 455 8.36 16.25 49.61
CA THR A 455 7.39 15.17 49.44
C THR A 455 7.16 14.91 47.95
N LEU A 456 7.43 13.68 47.51
CA LEU A 456 7.15 13.23 46.14
C LEU A 456 6.11 12.10 46.18
N ILE A 457 4.95 12.31 45.57
CA ILE A 457 3.91 11.27 45.44
C ILE A 457 3.59 11.09 43.96
N SER A 458 3.85 9.88 43.46
CA SER A 458 3.55 9.50 42.08
C SER A 458 3.48 7.99 41.96
N PRO A 459 2.71 7.45 41.00
CA PRO A 459 2.80 6.04 40.63
C PRO A 459 4.21 5.62 40.23
N GLN A 460 4.99 6.52 39.62
CA GLN A 460 6.34 6.23 39.16
C GLN A 460 7.29 7.41 39.44
N VAL A 461 8.51 7.11 39.88
CA VAL A 461 9.59 8.10 40.03
C VAL A 461 10.78 7.63 39.19
N ARG A 462 11.23 8.47 38.27
CA ARG A 462 12.24 8.16 37.25
C ARG A 462 13.46 9.03 37.44
N VAL A 463 14.65 8.44 37.49
CA VAL A 463 15.91 9.21 37.53
C VAL A 463 16.48 9.27 36.13
N VAL A 464 16.60 10.48 35.59
CA VAL A 464 17.09 10.74 34.23
C VAL A 464 18.58 11.07 34.31
N GLY A 465 19.41 10.30 33.60
CA GLY A 465 20.86 10.45 33.58
C GLY A 465 21.60 9.67 34.68
N LYS A 466 22.94 9.70 34.64
CA LYS A 466 23.77 8.77 35.44
C LYS A 466 23.99 9.19 36.90
N LYS A 467 23.78 10.46 37.25
CA LYS A 467 23.99 11.00 38.61
C LYS A 467 23.09 12.22 38.82
N ARG A 468 22.10 12.10 39.72
CA ARG A 468 21.29 13.23 40.21
C ARG A 468 21.46 13.34 41.72
N LYS A 469 21.51 14.57 42.21
CA LYS A 469 21.72 14.88 43.62
C LYS A 469 20.51 15.59 44.20
N ILE A 470 20.00 15.05 45.30
CA ILE A 470 18.98 15.71 46.13
C ILE A 470 19.67 16.15 47.43
N ASN A 471 19.91 17.45 47.57
CA ASN A 471 20.55 18.06 48.73
C ASN A 471 19.50 18.79 49.59
N LEU A 472 19.07 18.13 50.67
CA LEU A 472 18.12 18.65 51.66
C LEU A 472 18.79 18.97 53.02
N LYS A 473 20.12 19.13 53.05
CA LYS A 473 20.88 19.30 54.30
C LYS A 473 20.25 20.38 55.18
N GLY A 474 19.86 20.01 56.39
CA GLY A 474 19.36 20.95 57.39
C GLY A 474 20.41 21.98 57.76
N LYS A 475 19.98 23.09 58.37
CA LYS A 475 20.93 23.96 59.09
C LYS A 475 21.59 23.12 60.18
N PRO A 476 22.91 23.30 60.44
CA PRO A 476 23.54 22.69 61.60
C PRO A 476 22.69 22.95 62.84
N GLY A 477 22.45 21.92 63.65
CA GLY A 477 21.81 22.13 64.95
C GLY A 477 22.60 23.14 65.78
N LEU A 478 21.96 23.76 66.77
CA LEU A 478 22.68 24.56 67.76
C LEU A 478 23.81 23.69 68.33
N PRO A 479 25.05 24.22 68.46
CA PRO A 479 26.15 23.46 69.02
C PRO A 479 25.72 22.86 70.36
N HIS A 480 26.00 21.57 70.56
CA HIS A 480 25.74 20.90 71.82
C HIS A 480 26.46 21.66 72.93
N ASN A 481 25.73 22.23 73.89
CA ASN A 481 26.33 22.64 75.15
C ASN A 481 26.92 21.39 75.81
N ALA A 482 28.25 21.29 75.82
CA ALA A 482 29.00 20.15 76.33
C ALA A 482 28.72 19.85 77.83
N GLU A 483 28.14 20.81 78.56
CA GLU A 483 27.93 20.74 80.02
C GLU A 483 26.74 19.87 80.48
N LYS A 484 25.96 19.26 79.58
CA LYS A 484 24.81 18.42 79.99
C LYS A 484 25.05 16.92 80.01
N ALA A 485 26.24 16.46 79.63
CA ALA A 485 26.65 15.07 79.82
C ALA A 485 27.44 14.94 81.14
N ASN A 486 26.73 14.94 82.28
CA ASN A 486 27.29 14.37 83.50
C ASN A 486 27.32 12.85 83.30
N ASP A 487 28.49 12.34 82.98
CA ASP A 487 28.82 10.94 83.20
C ASP A 487 28.52 10.61 84.67
N GLY A 488 27.54 9.74 84.91
CA GLY A 488 27.07 9.34 86.23
C GLY A 488 28.09 8.54 87.04
N ARG A 489 29.32 9.04 87.19
CA ARG A 489 30.39 8.52 88.04
C ARG A 489 30.64 9.49 89.19
N ASN A 490 29.71 9.56 90.12
CA ASN A 490 29.98 10.01 91.49
C ASN A 490 28.92 9.41 92.43
N HIS A 491 28.95 8.08 92.54
CA HIS A 491 28.44 7.34 93.70
C HIS A 491 29.40 6.19 93.98
N GLN A 492 30.46 6.47 94.72
CA GLN A 492 30.91 5.75 95.93
C GLN A 492 32.11 6.45 96.55
#